data_AF-A0A372E1N1-F1
#
_entry.id   AF-A0A372E1N1-F1
#
_cell.length_a   1.000
_cell.length_b   1.000
_cell.length_c   1.000
_cell.angle_alpha   90.00
_cell.angle_beta   90.00
_cell.angle_gamma   90.00
#
_symmetry.space_group_name_H-M   'P 1'
#
loop_
_entity.id
_entity.type
_entity.pdbx_description
1 polymer ?
#
loop_
_entity_poly.entity_id
_entity_poly.type
_entity_poly.pdbx_seq_one_letter_code
_entity_poly.pdbx_strand_id
1 'polypeptide(L)' 'MTIIFLLIGISLLVALFFLAAFLWSVRSGQYDDTYTPSVRMLFDEEEPPLG' A
#
# COMPACT_ATOMS: atom_id res chain seq x y z
N MET A 1 -29.75 8.58 20.18
CA MET A 1 -28.50 8.78 20.94
C MET A 1 -27.57 7.56 20.87
N THR A 2 -28.07 6.33 20.91
CA THR A 2 -27.28 5.10 20.74
C THR A 2 -26.49 5.04 19.41
N ILE A 3 -27.10 5.52 18.31
CA ILE A 3 -26.47 5.49 16.98
C ILE A 3 -25.17 6.30 16.92
N ILE A 4 -25.08 7.40 17.69
CA ILE A 4 -23.91 8.28 17.69
C ILE A 4 -22.70 7.54 18.28
N PHE A 5 -22.90 6.81 19.37
CA PHE A 5 -21.83 5.99 19.97
C PHE A 5 -21.35 4.88 19.02
N LEU A 6 -22.26 4.27 18.26
CA LEU A 6 -21.89 3.28 17.24
C LEU A 6 -21.08 3.90 16.10
N LEU A 7 -21.50 5.07 15.60
CA LEU A 7 -20.79 5.80 14.54
C LEU A 7 -19.40 6.26 14.99
N ILE A 8 -19.25 6.69 16.25
CA ILE A 8 -17.95 7.03 16.84
C ILE A 8 -17.04 5.80 16.89
N GLY A 9 -17.56 4.64 17.28
CA GLY A 9 -16.78 3.40 17.28
C GLY A 9 -16.30 3.02 15.88
N ILE A 10 -17.19 3.09 14.89
CA ILE A 10 -16.86 2.79 13.49
C ILE A 10 -15.83 3.79 12.94
N SER A 11 -15.99 5.09 13.19
CA SER A 11 -15.06 6.10 12.67
C SER A 11 -13.66 5.94 13.25
N LEU A 12 -13.55 5.62 14.55
CA LEU A 12 -12.27 5.30 15.19
C LEU A 12 -11.62 4.05 14.61
N LEU A 13 -12.41 2.98 14.39
CA LEU A 13 -11.89 1.76 13.77
C LEU A 13 -11.36 2.03 12.35
N VAL A 14 -12.10 2.80 11.54
CA VAL A 14 -11.68 3.17 10.19
C VAL A 14 -10.40 4.01 10.24
N ALA A 15 -10.32 5.00 11.15
CA ALA A 15 -9.13 5.82 11.30
C ALA A 15 -7.89 4.99 11.68
N LEU A 16 -8.04 4.07 12.65
CA LEU A 16 -6.95 3.17 13.06
C LEU A 16 -6.55 2.20 11.95
N PHE A 17 -7.52 1.70 11.17
CA PHE A 17 -7.25 0.84 10.02
C PHE A 17 -6.38 1.55 8.98
N PHE A 18 -6.75 2.78 8.60
CA PHE A 18 -5.96 3.56 7.65
C PHE A 18 -4.59 3.93 8.20
N LEU A 19 -4.49 4.27 9.49
CA LEU A 19 -3.21 4.54 10.13
C LEU A 19 -2.29 3.30 10.12
N ALA A 20 -2.82 2.12 10.46
CA ALA A 20 -2.06 0.87 10.44
C ALA A 20 -1.60 0.52 9.02
N ALA A 21 -2.48 0.64 8.02
CA ALA A 21 -2.14 0.43 6.62
C ALA A 21 -1.05 1.40 6.14
N PHE A 22 -1.15 2.68 6.53
CA PHE A 22 -0.14 3.68 6.22
C PHE A 22 1.23 3.35 6.84
N LEU A 23 1.27 3.01 8.13
CA LEU A 23 2.51 2.63 8.81
C LEU A 23 3.12 1.35 8.20
N TRP A 24 2.29 0.37 7.82
CA TRP A 24 2.76 -0.82 7.12
C TRP A 24 3.35 -0.49 5.75
N SER A 25 2.67 0.36 4.96
CA SER A 25 3.17 0.85 3.67
C SER A 25 4.55 1.50 3.79
N VAL A 26 4.71 2.46 4.72
CA VAL A 26 5.98 3.15 4.96
C VAL A 26 7.08 2.18 5.40
N ARG A 27 6.76 1.21 6.27
CA ARG A 27 7.74 0.21 6.75
C ARG A 27 8.10 -0.83 5.70
N SER A 28 7.23 -1.08 4.73
CA SER A 28 7.48 -2.06 3.66
C SER A 28 8.46 -1.59 2.59
N GLY A 29 8.97 -0.36 2.68
CA GLY A 29 9.90 0.21 1.70
C GLY A 29 9.26 0.45 0.32
N GLN A 30 7.93 0.45 0.25
CA GLN A 30 7.19 0.64 -1.01
C GLN A 30 7.48 2.01 -1.67
N TYR A 31 7.92 2.99 -0.87
CA TYR A 31 8.31 4.32 -1.33
C TYR A 31 9.80 4.44 -1.71
N ASP A 32 10.61 3.43 -1.39
CA ASP A 32 12.05 3.46 -1.67
C ASP A 32 12.34 3.19 -3.15
N ASP A 33 11.46 2.44 -3.82
CA ASP A 33 11.57 2.16 -5.24
C ASP A 33 10.86 3.23 -6.10
N THR A 34 11.62 4.25 -6.48
CA THR A 34 11.14 5.40 -7.27
C THR A 34 11.40 5.29 -8.77
N TYR A 35 12.08 4.24 -9.22
CA TYR A 35 12.62 4.16 -10.58
C TYR A 35 12.42 2.80 -11.26
N THR A 36 12.60 1.69 -10.55
CA THR A 36 12.56 0.36 -11.14
C THR A 36 11.19 -0.07 -11.71
N PRO A 37 10.00 0.34 -11.20
CA PRO A 37 8.72 -0.18 -11.68
C PRO A 37 8.37 0.25 -13.11
N SER A 38 8.63 1.51 -13.46
CA SER A 38 8.33 2.05 -14.80
C SER A 38 9.32 1.58 -15.86
N VAL A 39 10.56 1.31 -15.45
CA VAL A 39 11.65 0.93 -16.34
C VAL A 39 11.67 -0.59 -16.58
N ARG A 40 11.25 -1.40 -15.60
CA ARG A 40 11.14 -2.86 -15.72
C ARG A 40 10.28 -3.26 -16.93
N MET A 41 9.10 -2.64 -17.10
CA MET A 41 8.19 -2.95 -18.21
C MET A 41 8.80 -2.73 -19.60
N LEU A 42 9.81 -1.86 -19.71
CA LEU A 42 10.49 -1.57 -20.98
C LEU A 42 11.60 -2.59 -21.31
N PHE A 43 12.10 -3.33 -20.32
CA PHE A 43 13.22 -4.25 -20.47
C PHE A 43 12.87 -5.72 -20.17
N ASP A 44 11.62 -6.00 -19.77
CA ASP A 44 11.11 -7.36 -19.50
C ASP A 44 11.14 -8.28 -20.75
N GLU A 45 11.34 -7.75 -21.96
CA GLU A 45 11.41 -8.51 -23.22
C GLU A 45 12.85 -8.85 -23.67
N GLU A 46 13.89 -8.39 -22.96
CA GLU A 46 15.29 -8.57 -23.36
C GLU A 46 16.00 -9.78 -22.72
N GLU A 47 15.28 -10.69 -22.06
CA GLU A 47 15.89 -11.95 -21.61
C GLU A 47 15.70 -13.03 -22.70
N PRO A 48 16.70 -13.27 -23.58
CA PRO A 48 16.60 -14.34 -24.56
C PRO A 48 16.45 -15.67 -23.80
N PRO A 49 15.59 -16.59 -24.27
CA PRO A 49 15.52 -17.93 -23.69
C PRO A 49 16.90 -18.57 -23.83
N LEU A 50 17.58 -18.75 -22.70
CA LEU A 50 18.80 -19.53 -22.67
C LEU A 50 18.43 -21.00 -22.89
N GLY A 51 18.52 -21.44 -24.15
CA GLY A 51 18.66 -22.84 -24.58
C GLY A 51 17.61 -23.83 -24.12
#